data_AF-A0A0C1V6B9-F1
#
_entry.id   AF-A0A0C1V6B9-F1
#
_cell.length_a   1.000
_cell.length_b   1.000
_cell.length_c   1.000
_cell.angle_alpha   90.00
_cell.angle_beta   90.00
_cell.angle_gamma   90.00
#
_symmetry.space_group_name_H-M   'P 1'
#
loop_
_entity.id
_entity.type
_entity.pdbx_description
1 polymer ?
#
loop_
_entity_poly.entity_id
_entity_poly.type
_entity_poly.pdbx_seq_one_letter_code
_entity_poly.pdbx_strand_id
1 'polypeptide(L)'
;MKPFIYLTTILCALSITSGYSQQVLKIGVVDLQKAFNDFYKTKEADAEMKSKVAAFEKERQEMANDLNKVGEEAKKMHDAAQDKTLSEAARAEKQKAFEAKAQDFQAMQRKFQEFQYVRTKELEDRSQRIRQNIIDDITKAILEISSREKFTLVFDKSGKSLSGTNVLLYCQDVKDITDEVIRTINATKPQPKAASTSP
;
A
#
# COMPACT_ATOMS: atom_id res chain seq x y z
N MET A 1 -73.07 -48.93 -11.69
CA MET A 1 -73.28 -47.46 -11.81
C MET A 1 -72.20 -46.76 -10.99
N LYS A 2 -71.31 -46.01 -11.67
CA LYS A 2 -70.57 -44.81 -11.23
C LYS A 2 -70.24 -44.72 -9.72
N PRO A 3 -69.03 -45.15 -9.27
CA PRO A 3 -68.16 -44.14 -8.64
C PRO A 3 -66.64 -44.31 -8.86
N PHE A 4 -66.17 -45.36 -9.55
CA PHE A 4 -64.74 -45.69 -9.55
C PHE A 4 -63.86 -44.91 -10.55
N ILE A 5 -64.47 -44.08 -11.41
CA ILE A 5 -63.77 -43.35 -12.48
C ILE A 5 -63.27 -41.96 -12.01
N TYR A 6 -63.72 -41.46 -10.85
CA TYR A 6 -63.30 -40.14 -10.37
C TYR A 6 -62.10 -40.15 -9.41
N LEU A 7 -61.64 -41.31 -8.96
CA LEU A 7 -60.54 -41.41 -8.00
C LEU A 7 -59.15 -41.56 -8.64
N THR A 8 -59.08 -41.87 -9.94
CA THR A 8 -57.81 -41.99 -10.68
C THR A 8 -57.38 -40.67 -11.35
N THR A 9 -58.27 -39.68 -11.44
CA THR A 9 -57.97 -38.38 -12.09
C THR A 9 -57.44 -37.31 -11.12
N ILE A 10 -57.43 -37.56 -9.80
CA ILE A 10 -56.95 -36.60 -8.79
C ILE A 10 -55.49 -36.89 -8.35
N LEU A 11 -54.87 -37.98 -8.82
CA LEU A 11 -53.49 -38.32 -8.46
C LEU A 11 -52.45 -37.91 -9.53
N CYS A 12 -52.87 -37.35 -10.66
CA CYS A 12 -51.97 -36.89 -11.75
C CYS A 12 -51.76 -35.37 -11.82
N ALA A 13 -52.26 -34.59 -10.86
CA ALA A 13 -52.19 -33.12 -10.89
C ALA A 13 -51.19 -32.50 -9.89
N LEU A 14 -50.39 -33.30 -9.18
CA LEU A 14 -49.38 -32.80 -8.24
C LEU A 14 -47.97 -33.30 -8.55
N SER A 15 -47.64 -33.48 -9.83
CA SER A 15 -46.28 -33.25 -10.29
C SER A 15 -46.09 -31.74 -10.44
N ILE A 16 -46.16 -31.01 -9.32
CA ILE A 16 -45.57 -29.69 -9.25
C ILE A 16 -44.09 -29.96 -9.43
N THR A 17 -43.64 -29.70 -10.65
CA THR A 17 -42.25 -29.52 -11.00
C THR A 17 -41.59 -28.78 -9.86
N SER A 18 -40.76 -29.47 -9.09
CA SER A 18 -39.66 -28.86 -8.37
C SER A 18 -38.78 -28.23 -9.44
N GLY A 19 -39.21 -27.07 -9.96
CA GLY A 19 -38.38 -26.19 -10.72
C GLY A 19 -37.28 -25.82 -9.74
N TYR A 20 -36.17 -26.54 -9.80
CA TYR A 20 -34.92 -26.03 -9.28
C TYR A 20 -34.80 -24.67 -9.94
N SER A 21 -35.08 -23.62 -9.17
CA SER A 21 -34.67 -22.27 -9.53
C SER A 21 -33.16 -22.39 -9.61
N GLN A 22 -32.64 -22.63 -10.81
CA GLN A 22 -31.26 -22.37 -11.09
C GLN A 22 -31.13 -20.87 -10.88
N GLN A 23 -30.71 -20.47 -9.68
CA GLN A 23 -30.27 -19.12 -9.43
C GLN A 23 -29.19 -18.86 -10.47
N VAL A 24 -29.56 -18.14 -11.52
CA VAL A 24 -28.60 -17.72 -12.54
C VAL A 24 -27.61 -16.84 -11.82
N LEU A 25 -26.41 -17.38 -11.60
CA LEU A 25 -25.33 -16.67 -10.92
C LEU A 25 -24.98 -15.46 -11.78
N LYS A 26 -25.27 -14.26 -11.26
CA LYS A 26 -24.86 -13.03 -11.94
C LYS A 26 -23.41 -12.77 -11.56
N ILE A 27 -22.49 -13.12 -12.45
CA ILE A 27 -21.05 -12.94 -12.24
C ILE A 27 -20.63 -11.60 -12.84
N GLY A 28 -19.76 -10.88 -12.15
CA GLY A 28 -19.06 -9.70 -12.64
C GLY A 28 -17.55 -9.87 -12.56
N VAL A 29 -16.82 -9.02 -13.29
CA VAL A 29 -15.36 -8.89 -13.17
C VAL A 29 -14.96 -7.45 -12.92
N VAL A 30 -13.83 -7.25 -12.25
CA VAL A 30 -13.24 -5.95 -11.98
C VAL A 30 -11.72 -6.03 -12.11
N ASP A 31 -11.11 -4.98 -12.63
CA ASP A 31 -9.66 -4.80 -12.63
C ASP A 31 -9.25 -3.97 -11.41
N LEU A 32 -8.83 -4.63 -10.32
CA LEU A 32 -8.42 -3.93 -9.11
C LEU A 32 -7.12 -3.13 -9.33
N GLN A 33 -6.20 -3.64 -10.16
CA GLN A 33 -4.97 -2.92 -10.48
C GLN A 33 -5.27 -1.60 -11.20
N LYS A 34 -6.14 -1.62 -12.21
CA LYS A 34 -6.56 -0.41 -12.92
C LYS A 34 -7.33 0.53 -11.99
N ALA A 35 -8.28 0.01 -11.20
CA ALA A 35 -9.04 0.83 -10.26
C ALA A 35 -8.13 1.54 -9.24
N PHE A 36 -7.13 0.82 -8.72
CA PHE A 36 -6.12 1.38 -7.81
C PHE A 36 -5.31 2.48 -8.50
N ASN A 37 -4.76 2.21 -9.69
CA ASN A 37 -3.90 3.16 -10.41
C ASN A 37 -4.65 4.43 -10.87
N ASP A 38 -5.92 4.29 -11.25
CA ASP A 38 -6.73 5.38 -11.77
C ASP A 38 -7.47 6.18 -10.68
N PHE A 39 -7.36 5.77 -9.41
CA PHE A 39 -7.96 6.50 -8.29
C PHE A 39 -7.12 7.75 -7.94
N TYR A 40 -7.78 8.90 -7.80
CA TYR A 40 -7.11 10.16 -7.46
C TYR A 40 -6.32 10.08 -6.13
N LYS A 41 -6.84 9.37 -5.12
CA LYS A 41 -6.15 9.21 -3.83
C LYS A 41 -4.82 8.46 -3.97
N THR A 42 -4.71 7.52 -4.92
CA THR A 42 -3.45 6.84 -5.23
C THR A 42 -2.42 7.82 -5.77
N LYS A 43 -2.83 8.68 -6.71
CA LYS A 43 -1.93 9.69 -7.31
C LYS A 43 -1.46 10.72 -6.28
N GLU A 44 -2.36 11.15 -5.40
CA GLU A 44 -2.04 12.05 -4.29
C GLU A 44 -1.09 11.40 -3.28
N ALA A 45 -1.38 10.15 -2.89
CA ALA A 45 -0.52 9.37 -2.02
C ALA A 45 0.88 9.16 -2.61
N ASP A 46 0.99 8.83 -3.89
CA ASP A 46 2.27 8.65 -4.58
C ASP A 46 3.10 9.94 -4.57
N ALA A 47 2.46 11.09 -4.81
CA ALA A 47 3.13 12.39 -4.76
C ALA A 47 3.62 12.71 -3.34
N GLU A 48 2.78 12.49 -2.33
CA GLU A 48 3.15 12.70 -0.93
C GLU A 48 4.28 11.76 -0.50
N MET A 49 4.22 10.49 -0.91
CA MET A 49 5.22 9.49 -0.55
C MET A 49 6.58 9.80 -1.18
N LYS A 50 6.59 10.22 -2.46
CA LYS A 50 7.82 10.70 -3.14
C LYS A 50 8.45 11.87 -2.40
N SER A 51 7.65 12.85 -1.96
CA SER A 51 8.14 13.99 -1.19
C SER A 51 8.77 13.56 0.14
N LYS A 52 8.13 12.66 0.87
CA LYS A 52 8.66 12.14 2.14
C LYS A 52 9.93 11.32 1.97
N VAL A 53 10.00 10.49 0.93
CA VAL A 53 11.22 9.72 0.59
C VAL A 53 12.37 10.67 0.23
N ALA A 54 12.10 11.71 -0.56
CA ALA A 54 13.11 12.71 -0.91
C ALA A 54 13.62 13.49 0.32
N ALA A 55 12.72 13.87 1.23
CA ALA A 55 13.09 14.53 2.49
C ALA A 55 13.94 13.61 3.38
N PHE A 56 13.56 12.34 3.52
CA PHE A 56 14.34 11.34 4.24
C PHE A 56 15.73 11.14 3.62
N GLU A 57 15.82 11.03 2.30
CA GLU A 57 17.09 10.84 1.61
C GLU A 57 18.02 12.03 1.78
N LYS A 58 17.48 13.25 1.74
CA LYS A 58 18.25 14.48 2.01
C LYS A 58 18.81 14.49 3.43
N GLU A 59 17.97 14.25 4.43
CA GLU A 59 18.38 14.22 5.84
C GLU A 59 19.40 13.09 6.09
N ARG A 60 19.20 11.92 5.47
CA ARG A 60 20.16 10.81 5.51
C ARG A 60 21.52 11.20 4.95
N GLN A 61 21.56 11.92 3.83
CA GLN A 61 22.81 12.40 3.23
C GLN A 61 23.50 13.45 4.11
N GLU A 62 22.75 14.37 4.71
CA GLU A 62 23.30 15.36 5.66
C GLU A 62 23.95 14.67 6.86
N MET A 63 23.25 13.72 7.50
CA MET A 63 23.80 12.95 8.61
C MET A 63 25.02 12.11 8.21
N ALA A 64 25.01 11.49 7.03
CA ALA A 64 26.13 10.72 6.51
C ALA A 64 27.37 11.60 6.28
N ASN A 65 27.18 12.80 5.73
CA ASN A 65 28.26 13.76 5.52
C ASN A 65 28.88 14.21 6.85
N ASP A 66 28.06 14.51 7.85
CA ASP A 66 28.57 14.92 9.15
C ASP A 66 29.26 13.75 9.88
N LEU A 67 28.76 12.51 9.73
CA LEU A 67 29.40 11.32 10.28
C LEU A 67 30.79 11.10 9.66
N ASN A 68 30.90 11.29 8.35
CA ASN A 68 32.17 11.22 7.63
C ASN A 68 33.16 12.27 8.12
N LYS A 69 32.74 13.54 8.29
CA LYS A 69 33.61 14.61 8.83
C LYS A 69 34.14 14.25 10.22
N VAL A 70 33.27 13.80 11.13
CA VAL A 70 33.68 13.40 12.49
C VAL A 70 34.63 12.21 12.46
N GLY A 71 34.41 11.25 11.56
CA GLY A 71 35.30 10.12 11.34
C GLY A 71 36.69 10.52 10.83
N GLU A 72 36.75 11.45 9.88
CA GLU A 72 38.01 12.01 9.37
C GLU A 72 38.78 12.80 10.45
N GLU A 73 38.08 13.58 11.26
CA GLU A 73 38.66 14.29 12.40
C GLU A 73 39.23 13.33 13.44
N ALA A 74 38.46 12.28 13.81
CA ALA A 74 38.91 11.25 14.72
C ALA A 74 40.17 10.53 14.20
N LYS A 75 40.21 10.22 12.90
CA LYS A 75 41.38 9.61 12.25
C LYS A 75 42.61 10.53 12.30
N LYS A 76 42.46 11.83 12.01
CA LYS A 76 43.57 12.80 12.11
C LYS A 76 44.09 12.92 13.54
N MET A 77 43.19 12.94 14.53
CA MET A 77 43.57 13.00 15.95
C MET A 77 44.31 11.73 16.39
N HIS A 78 43.85 10.57 15.93
CA HIS A 78 44.53 9.29 16.15
C HIS A 78 45.96 9.31 15.59
N ASP A 79 46.13 9.69 14.32
CA ASP A 79 47.44 9.73 13.67
C ASP A 79 48.38 10.71 14.38
N ALA A 80 47.86 11.87 14.82
CA ALA A 80 48.61 12.86 15.58
C ALA A 80 49.00 12.39 17.00
N ALA A 81 48.21 11.51 17.64
CA ALA A 81 48.53 10.92 18.93
C ALA A 81 49.63 9.83 18.82
N GLN A 82 49.79 9.23 17.64
CA GLN A 82 50.82 8.23 17.36
C GLN A 82 52.17 8.81 16.91
N ASP A 83 52.25 10.13 16.75
CA ASP A 83 53.47 10.81 16.32
C ASP A 83 54.59 10.67 17.36
N LYS A 84 55.60 9.86 17.02
CA LYS A 84 56.75 9.55 17.88
C LYS A 84 57.71 10.72 18.08
N THR A 85 57.57 11.82 17.32
CA THR A 85 58.38 13.03 17.49
C THR A 85 57.95 13.88 18.69
N LEU A 86 56.74 13.63 19.23
CA LEU A 86 56.18 14.34 20.36
C LEU A 86 56.61 13.74 21.70
N SER A 87 56.65 14.59 22.74
CA SER A 87 56.85 14.15 24.12
C SER A 87 55.73 13.21 24.59
N GLU A 88 56.00 12.39 25.61
CA GLU A 88 54.99 11.50 26.19
C GLU A 88 53.75 12.24 26.69
N ALA A 89 53.95 13.39 27.34
CA ALA A 89 52.85 14.23 27.82
C ALA A 89 51.98 14.77 26.66
N ALA A 90 52.61 15.25 25.58
CA ALA A 90 51.89 15.75 24.40
C ALA A 90 51.13 14.62 23.67
N ARG A 91 51.70 13.41 23.60
CA ARG A 91 50.99 12.23 23.06
C ARG A 91 49.80 11.84 23.93
N ALA A 92 49.95 11.86 25.26
CA ALA A 92 48.87 11.54 26.19
C ALA A 92 47.70 12.53 26.08
N GLU A 93 47.98 13.83 25.92
CA GLU A 93 46.94 14.84 25.72
C GLU A 93 46.16 14.61 24.40
N LYS A 94 46.88 14.37 23.29
CA LYS A 94 46.27 14.05 22.00
C LYS A 94 45.47 12.75 22.03
N GLN A 95 45.95 11.73 22.74
CA GLN A 95 45.25 10.47 22.92
C GLN A 95 43.91 10.69 23.64
N LYS A 96 43.87 11.51 24.69
CA LYS A 96 42.63 11.87 25.39
C LYS A 96 41.64 12.62 24.48
N ALA A 97 42.14 13.54 23.65
CA ALA A 97 41.31 14.25 22.67
C ALA A 97 40.75 13.31 21.60
N PHE A 98 41.56 12.36 21.11
CA PHE A 98 41.10 11.30 20.21
C PHE A 98 40.01 10.43 20.85
N GLU A 99 40.21 9.98 22.09
CA GLU A 99 39.23 9.14 22.80
C GLU A 99 37.87 9.83 22.93
N ALA A 100 37.85 11.13 23.28
CA ALA A 100 36.63 11.92 23.30
C ALA A 100 35.96 11.97 21.92
N LYS A 101 36.74 12.23 20.85
CA LYS A 101 36.21 12.30 19.48
C LYS A 101 35.73 10.93 18.96
N ALA A 102 36.39 9.85 19.36
CA ALA A 102 35.98 8.49 19.03
C ALA A 102 34.65 8.11 19.69
N GLN A 103 34.41 8.56 20.93
CA GLN A 103 33.12 8.39 21.60
C GLN A 103 32.01 9.16 20.87
N ASP A 104 32.26 10.40 20.45
CA ASP A 104 31.32 11.19 19.64
C ASP A 104 30.99 10.49 18.32
N PHE A 105 32.02 10.00 17.61
CA PHE A 105 31.84 9.26 16.36
C PHE A 105 30.96 8.02 16.56
N GLN A 106 31.23 7.21 17.58
CA GLN A 106 30.43 6.03 17.89
C GLN A 106 28.98 6.38 18.26
N ALA A 107 28.77 7.46 19.03
CA ALA A 107 27.44 7.93 19.38
C ALA A 107 26.66 8.38 18.13
N MET A 108 27.32 9.09 17.22
CA MET A 108 26.73 9.56 15.98
C MET A 108 26.43 8.42 15.01
N GLN A 109 27.30 7.41 14.94
CA GLN A 109 27.07 6.20 14.15
C GLN A 109 25.81 5.45 14.63
N ARG A 110 25.64 5.29 15.95
CA ARG A 110 24.42 4.69 16.51
C ARG A 110 23.17 5.48 16.15
N LYS A 111 23.20 6.81 16.31
CA LYS A 111 22.09 7.70 15.93
C LYS A 111 21.74 7.58 14.45
N PHE A 112 22.74 7.50 13.57
CA PHE A 112 22.52 7.36 12.14
C PHE A 112 21.88 6.01 11.77
N GLN A 113 22.28 4.92 12.42
CA GLN A 113 21.66 3.60 12.23
C GLN A 113 20.21 3.58 12.73
N GLU A 114 19.96 4.12 13.93
CA GLU A 114 18.62 4.23 14.51
C GLU A 114 17.70 5.09 13.64
N PHE A 115 18.20 6.24 13.18
CA PHE A 115 17.48 7.12 12.26
C PHE A 115 17.03 6.37 11.00
N GLN A 116 17.94 5.65 10.34
CA GLN A 116 17.59 4.89 9.14
C GLN A 116 16.55 3.82 9.42
N TYR A 117 16.71 3.07 10.52
CA TYR A 117 15.77 2.02 10.91
C TYR A 117 14.37 2.57 11.18
N VAL A 118 14.26 3.57 12.07
CA VAL A 118 12.99 4.16 12.47
C VAL A 118 12.28 4.79 11.28
N ARG A 119 12.99 5.57 10.45
CA ARG A 119 12.38 6.25 9.31
C ARG A 119 11.98 5.30 8.21
N THR A 120 12.78 4.27 7.93
CA THR A 120 12.39 3.23 6.96
C THR A 120 11.11 2.53 7.40
N LYS A 121 11.02 2.17 8.69
CA LYS A 121 9.84 1.52 9.25
C LYS A 121 8.61 2.43 9.20
N GLU A 122 8.76 3.71 9.53
CA GLU A 122 7.69 4.70 9.44
C GLU A 122 7.15 4.84 8.01
N LEU A 123 8.04 4.92 7.00
CA LEU A 123 7.64 5.02 5.59
C LEU A 123 6.93 3.74 5.12
N GLU A 124 7.42 2.57 5.52
CA GLU A 124 6.80 1.27 5.20
C GLU A 124 5.39 1.17 5.80
N ASP A 125 5.25 1.39 7.11
CA ASP A 125 3.97 1.29 7.80
C ASP A 125 2.97 2.31 7.26
N ARG A 126 3.44 3.50 6.89
CA ARG A 126 2.62 4.52 6.24
C ARG A 126 2.17 4.07 4.85
N SER A 127 3.07 3.53 4.03
CA SER A 127 2.76 3.00 2.71
C SER A 127 1.70 1.90 2.80
N GLN A 128 1.84 0.98 3.77
CA GLN A 128 0.85 -0.08 4.00
C GLN A 128 -0.52 0.47 4.41
N ARG A 129 -0.58 1.40 5.36
CA ARG A 129 -1.84 2.02 5.79
C ARG A 129 -2.55 2.78 4.66
N ILE A 130 -1.80 3.56 3.89
CA ILE A 130 -2.35 4.29 2.73
C ILE A 130 -2.92 3.30 1.72
N ARG A 131 -2.16 2.26 1.37
CA ARG A 131 -2.59 1.24 0.42
C ARG A 131 -3.86 0.54 0.91
N GLN A 132 -3.93 0.18 2.19
CA GLN A 132 -5.12 -0.45 2.78
C GLN A 132 -6.35 0.47 2.67
N ASN A 133 -6.22 1.74 3.05
CA ASN A 133 -7.32 2.70 2.95
C ASN A 133 -7.84 2.85 1.51
N ILE A 134 -6.94 2.87 0.52
CA ILE A 134 -7.29 2.93 -0.90
C ILE A 134 -8.06 1.67 -1.33
N ILE A 135 -7.58 0.49 -0.92
CA ILE A 135 -8.26 -0.79 -1.21
C ILE A 135 -9.64 -0.84 -0.56
N ASP A 136 -9.79 -0.35 0.67
CA ASP A 136 -11.06 -0.31 1.38
C ASP A 136 -12.08 0.57 0.64
N ASP A 137 -11.66 1.73 0.15
CA ASP A 137 -12.52 2.63 -0.63
C ASP A 137 -12.95 2.00 -1.97
N ILE A 138 -12.05 1.31 -2.66
CA ILE A 138 -12.36 0.56 -3.89
C ILE A 138 -13.33 -0.58 -3.57
N THR A 139 -13.10 -1.31 -2.48
CA THR A 139 -13.95 -2.43 -2.04
C THR A 139 -15.36 -1.95 -1.72
N LYS A 140 -15.53 -0.82 -1.04
CA LYS A 140 -16.84 -0.20 -0.79
C LYS A 140 -17.58 0.09 -2.09
N ALA A 141 -16.92 0.71 -3.07
CA ALA A 141 -17.53 0.99 -4.37
C ALA A 141 -17.95 -0.31 -5.11
N ILE A 142 -17.12 -1.35 -5.06
CA ILE A 142 -17.47 -2.66 -5.62
C ILE A 142 -18.70 -3.24 -4.93
N LEU A 143 -18.77 -3.20 -3.60
CA LEU A 143 -19.91 -3.73 -2.83
C LEU A 143 -21.20 -2.97 -3.14
N GLU A 144 -21.15 -1.64 -3.26
CA GLU A 144 -22.30 -0.81 -3.63
C GLU A 144 -22.81 -1.14 -5.04
N ILE A 145 -21.91 -1.21 -6.02
CA ILE A 145 -22.25 -1.61 -7.41
C ILE A 145 -22.79 -3.04 -7.41
N SER A 146 -22.15 -3.96 -6.68
CA SER A 146 -22.54 -5.37 -6.60
C SER A 146 -23.95 -5.55 -6.06
N SER A 147 -24.28 -4.84 -4.98
CA SER A 147 -25.61 -4.86 -4.39
C SER A 147 -26.66 -4.27 -5.34
N ARG A 148 -26.39 -3.10 -5.92
CA ARG A 148 -27.30 -2.43 -6.89
C ARG A 148 -27.59 -3.31 -8.10
N GLU A 149 -26.56 -3.93 -8.65
CA GLU A 149 -26.64 -4.76 -9.84
C GLU A 149 -27.04 -6.21 -9.52
N LYS A 150 -27.14 -6.59 -8.24
CA LYS A 150 -27.45 -7.97 -7.80
C LYS A 150 -26.44 -9.00 -8.32
N PHE A 151 -25.15 -8.66 -8.36
CA PHE A 151 -24.09 -9.62 -8.63
C PHE A 151 -24.01 -10.63 -7.49
N THR A 152 -23.89 -11.92 -7.83
CA THR A 152 -23.67 -13.01 -6.87
C THR A 152 -22.18 -13.19 -6.58
N LEU A 153 -21.33 -12.95 -7.58
CA LEU A 153 -19.87 -13.04 -7.48
C LEU A 153 -19.22 -11.92 -8.31
N VAL A 154 -18.15 -11.35 -7.80
CA VAL A 154 -17.28 -10.44 -8.56
C VAL A 154 -15.83 -10.92 -8.42
N PHE A 155 -15.17 -11.17 -9.55
CA PHE A 155 -13.77 -11.62 -9.57
C PHE A 155 -12.83 -10.49 -9.99
N ASP A 156 -11.68 -10.41 -9.32
CA ASP A 156 -10.57 -9.57 -9.77
C ASP A 156 -9.86 -10.24 -10.95
N LYS A 157 -9.99 -9.64 -12.14
CA LYS A 157 -9.32 -10.13 -13.36
C LYS A 157 -7.83 -9.80 -13.41
N SER A 158 -7.36 -8.89 -12.54
CA SER A 158 -5.93 -8.56 -12.37
C SER A 158 -5.23 -9.44 -11.32
N GLY A 159 -6.00 -10.26 -10.60
CA GLY A 159 -5.52 -11.08 -9.50
C GLY A 159 -4.48 -12.11 -9.93
N LYS A 160 -3.37 -12.18 -9.18
CA LYS A 160 -2.32 -13.18 -9.34
C LYS A 160 -2.34 -14.18 -8.19
N SER A 161 -2.07 -15.44 -8.47
CA SER A 161 -1.85 -16.48 -7.46
C SER A 161 -0.50 -16.28 -6.76
N LEU A 162 -0.25 -17.06 -5.71
CA LEU A 162 1.06 -17.10 -5.03
C LEU A 162 2.21 -17.50 -5.96
N SER A 163 1.93 -18.25 -7.03
CA SER A 163 2.90 -18.61 -8.07
C SER A 163 3.08 -17.55 -9.16
N GLY A 164 2.40 -16.39 -9.05
CA GLY A 164 2.51 -15.28 -10.01
C GLY A 164 1.68 -15.44 -11.29
N THR A 165 0.88 -16.50 -11.41
CA THR A 165 -0.01 -16.74 -12.56
C THR A 165 -1.36 -16.05 -12.38
N ASN A 166 -2.05 -15.69 -13.46
CA ASN A 166 -3.39 -15.10 -13.38
C ASN A 166 -4.37 -16.06 -12.70
N VAL A 167 -5.18 -15.56 -11.78
CA VAL A 167 -6.27 -16.33 -11.14
C VAL A 167 -7.42 -16.54 -12.13
N LEU A 168 -7.79 -15.49 -12.86
CA LEU A 168 -8.79 -15.55 -13.92
C LEU A 168 -8.09 -15.53 -15.28
N LEU A 169 -8.14 -16.66 -16.00
CA LEU A 169 -7.50 -16.80 -17.32
C LEU A 169 -8.38 -16.29 -18.47
N TYR A 170 -9.69 -16.49 -18.35
CA TYR A 170 -10.66 -16.18 -19.40
C TYR A 170 -12.04 -15.94 -18.80
N CYS A 171 -12.76 -14.96 -19.34
CA CYS A 171 -14.18 -14.77 -19.10
C CYS A 171 -14.84 -14.24 -20.38
N GLN A 172 -15.98 -14.80 -20.74
CA GLN A 172 -16.81 -14.34 -21.85
C GLN A 172 -18.22 -14.05 -21.33
N ASP A 173 -18.88 -13.03 -21.88
CA ASP A 173 -20.26 -12.65 -21.53
C ASP A 173 -20.45 -12.29 -20.04
N VAL A 174 -19.37 -11.90 -19.36
CA VAL A 174 -19.36 -11.42 -17.98
C VAL A 174 -19.25 -9.89 -17.96
N LYS A 175 -20.10 -9.21 -17.18
CA LYS A 175 -20.07 -7.74 -17.08
C LYS A 175 -18.82 -7.29 -16.34
N ASP A 176 -18.05 -6.42 -16.99
CA ASP A 176 -16.92 -5.72 -16.39
C ASP A 176 -17.40 -4.42 -15.74
N ILE A 177 -17.16 -4.26 -14.42
CA ILE A 177 -17.57 -3.09 -13.65
C ILE A 177 -16.42 -2.11 -13.40
N THR A 178 -15.23 -2.32 -13.97
CA THR A 178 -14.01 -1.55 -13.69
C THR A 178 -14.21 -0.04 -13.86
N ASP A 179 -14.75 0.39 -15.02
CA ASP A 179 -14.92 1.82 -15.28
C ASP A 179 -16.00 2.45 -14.38
N GLU A 180 -17.00 1.66 -13.98
CA GLU A 180 -18.02 2.11 -13.04
C GLU A 180 -17.44 2.30 -11.64
N VAL A 181 -16.61 1.35 -11.18
CA VAL A 181 -15.85 1.45 -9.92
C VAL A 181 -14.96 2.70 -9.94
N ILE A 182 -14.18 2.90 -11.02
CA ILE A 182 -13.29 4.05 -11.19
C ILE A 182 -14.07 5.37 -11.14
N ARG A 183 -15.23 5.45 -11.79
CA ARG A 183 -16.09 6.63 -11.71
C ARG A 183 -16.59 6.86 -10.29
N THR A 184 -17.07 5.83 -9.60
CA THR A 184 -17.60 5.94 -8.23
C THR A 184 -16.54 6.42 -7.25
N ILE A 185 -15.36 5.80 -7.22
CA ILE A 185 -14.30 6.20 -6.28
C ILE A 185 -13.79 7.61 -6.57
N ASN A 186 -13.71 8.02 -7.85
CA ASN A 186 -13.29 9.37 -8.21
C ASN A 186 -14.38 10.44 -8.07
N ALA A 187 -15.66 10.08 -7.97
CA ALA A 187 -16.74 11.04 -7.72
C ALA A 187 -16.62 11.71 -6.34
N THR A 188 -15.90 11.07 -5.40
CA THR A 188 -15.58 11.64 -4.09
C THR A 188 -14.45 12.67 -4.11
N LYS A 189 -13.80 12.89 -5.26
CA LYS A 189 -12.73 13.87 -5.40
C LYS A 189 -13.25 15.27 -5.05
N PRO A 190 -12.66 15.97 -4.07
CA PRO A 190 -13.02 17.36 -3.80
C PRO A 190 -12.83 18.20 -5.06
N GLN A 191 -13.89 18.89 -5.49
CA GLN A 191 -13.77 19.90 -6.54
C GLN A 191 -12.86 21.02 -6.01
N PRO A 192 -11.90 21.53 -6.81
CA PRO A 192 -11.19 22.74 -6.44
C PRO A 192 -12.23 23.81 -6.13
N LYS A 193 -12.21 24.34 -4.91
CA LYS A 193 -13.13 25.40 -4.50
C LYS A 193 -12.93 26.55 -5.50
N ALA A 194 -13.87 26.72 -6.42
CA ALA A 194 -13.85 27.83 -7.36
C ALA A 194 -13.71 29.09 -6.51
N ALA A 195 -12.63 29.85 -6.73
CA ALA A 195 -12.43 31.12 -6.08
C ALA A 195 -13.69 31.94 -6.35
N SER A 196 -14.48 32.19 -5.30
CA SER A 196 -15.62 33.08 -5.38
C SER A 196 -15.08 34.47 -5.65
N THR A 197 -14.94 34.83 -6.92
CA THR A 197 -14.90 36.22 -7.34
C THR A 197 -16.31 36.76 -7.12
N SER A 198 -16.56 37.29 -5.92
CA SER A 198 -17.70 38.18 -5.73
C SER A 198 -17.44 39.48 -6.51
N PRO A 199 -18.48 40.05 -7.13
CA PRO A 199 -18.42 41.30 -7.90
C PRO A 199 -18.11 42.52 -7.02
#